data_AF-A0A662SLU2-F1
#
_entry.id   AF-A0A662SLU2-F1
#
_cell.length_a   1.000
_cell.length_b   1.000
_cell.length_c   1.000
_cell.angle_alpha   90.00
_cell.angle_beta   90.00
_cell.angle_gamma   90.00
#
_symmetry.space_group_name_H-M   'P 1'
#
loop_
_entity.id
_entity.type
_entity.pdbx_description
1 polymer ?
#
loop_
_entity_poly.entity_id
_entity_poly.type
_entity_poly.pdbx_seq_one_letter_code
_entity_poly.pdbx_strand_id
1 'polypeptide(L)'
;PHAVFTNDKYPRSFNEDWQVIPTHVKKGASIGANATVLCGITVGSYAMVAAGAVVTSDVPNHGLVVGSPARLVGFVCFCGRPLAEKPLLLEEEVVYRCSSCGREVKVSRSDYERMLKERQISKPR
;
A
#
# COMPACT_ATOMS: atom_id res chain seq x y z
N PRO A 1 5.30 14.32 11.71
CA PRO A 1 4.66 13.52 10.63
C PRO A 1 3.43 14.28 10.11
N HIS A 2 3.28 14.40 8.79
CA HIS A 2 2.30 15.25 8.09
C HIS A 2 1.55 14.41 7.05
N ALA A 3 0.69 13.48 7.47
CA ALA A 3 -0.07 12.69 6.49
C ALA A 3 -1.33 13.46 6.06
N VAL A 4 -1.63 13.45 4.76
CA VAL A 4 -2.80 14.13 4.18
C VAL A 4 -3.75 13.08 3.61
N PHE A 5 -5.03 13.21 3.94
CA PHE A 5 -6.11 12.45 3.32
C PHE A 5 -6.99 13.42 2.55
N THR A 6 -7.20 13.18 1.25
CA THR A 6 -8.21 13.93 0.53
C THR A 6 -9.59 13.38 0.90
N ASN A 7 -10.62 14.22 0.78
CA ASN A 7 -12.02 13.88 1.07
C ASN A 7 -12.95 14.11 -0.13
N ASP A 8 -12.46 14.78 -1.17
CA ASP A 8 -13.14 15.03 -2.42
C ASP A 8 -12.26 14.58 -3.58
N LYS A 9 -12.86 13.91 -4.55
CA LYS A 9 -12.20 13.42 -5.76
C LYS A 9 -12.12 14.49 -6.84
N TYR A 10 -13.02 15.48 -6.81
CA TYR A 10 -13.14 16.53 -7.82
C TYR A 10 -13.27 17.93 -7.17
N PRO A 11 -12.25 18.39 -6.40
CA PRO A 11 -12.30 19.62 -5.62
C PRO A 11 -12.25 20.87 -6.50
N ARG A 12 -13.41 21.29 -7.01
CA ARG A 12 -13.59 22.58 -7.70
C ARG A 12 -14.04 23.65 -6.72
N SER A 13 -13.32 24.78 -6.70
CA SER A 13 -13.49 25.83 -5.66
C SER A 13 -14.88 26.48 -5.56
N PHE A 14 -15.71 26.39 -6.61
CA PHE A 14 -17.09 26.90 -6.60
C PHE A 14 -18.13 25.77 -6.55
N ASN A 15 -17.70 24.50 -6.57
CA ASN A 15 -18.64 23.39 -6.60
C ASN A 15 -19.17 23.15 -5.20
N GLU A 16 -20.43 23.49 -4.99
CA GLU A 16 -21.13 23.24 -3.72
C GLU A 16 -21.65 21.80 -3.63
N ASP A 17 -21.83 21.12 -4.77
CA ASP A 17 -22.31 19.73 -4.88
C ASP A 17 -21.19 18.69 -4.69
N TRP A 18 -20.32 18.89 -3.70
CA TRP A 18 -19.26 17.93 -3.39
C TRP A 18 -19.73 16.85 -2.42
N GLN A 19 -19.16 15.66 -2.55
CA GLN A 19 -19.44 14.53 -1.65
C GLN A 19 -18.20 14.14 -0.88
N VAL A 20 -18.35 13.95 0.44
CA VAL A 20 -17.30 13.38 1.27
C VAL A 20 -17.14 11.91 0.92
N ILE A 21 -15.99 11.54 0.36
CA ILE A 21 -15.66 10.16 0.03
C ILE A 21 -14.75 9.60 1.14
N PRO A 22 -15.15 8.54 1.85
CA PRO A 22 -14.35 7.99 2.93
C PRO A 22 -13.09 7.29 2.41
N THR A 23 -12.04 7.32 3.23
CA THR A 23 -10.83 6.49 3.05
C THR A 23 -10.78 5.48 4.19
N HIS A 24 -10.57 4.22 3.86
CA HIS A 24 -10.53 3.15 4.86
C HIS A 24 -9.09 2.77 5.17
N VAL A 25 -8.66 3.02 6.41
CA VAL A 25 -7.37 2.56 6.92
C VAL A 25 -7.59 1.35 7.82
N LYS A 26 -7.17 0.17 7.37
CA LYS A 26 -7.37 -1.09 8.11
C LYS A 26 -6.36 -1.25 9.24
N LYS A 27 -6.65 -2.22 10.11
CA LYS A 27 -5.88 -2.53 11.32
C LYS A 27 -4.37 -2.65 11.02
N GLY A 28 -3.56 -1.95 11.81
CA GLY A 28 -2.10 -2.05 11.78
C GLY A 28 -1.43 -1.43 10.56
N ALA A 29 -2.18 -0.79 9.66
CA ALA A 29 -1.60 -0.04 8.56
C ALA A 29 -0.74 1.12 9.08
N SER A 30 0.37 1.40 8.38
CA SER A 30 1.31 2.45 8.71
C SER A 30 1.40 3.46 7.57
N ILE A 31 1.24 4.74 7.89
CA ILE A 31 1.32 5.84 6.92
C ILE A 31 2.60 6.64 7.19
N GLY A 32 3.51 6.64 6.22
CA GLY A 32 4.78 7.36 6.28
C GLY A 32 4.60 8.87 6.38
N ALA A 33 5.65 9.55 6.87
CA ALA A 33 5.64 11.00 6.97
C ALA A 33 5.46 11.66 5.60
N ASN A 34 4.64 12.72 5.54
CA ASN A 34 4.38 13.48 4.31
C ASN A 34 3.72 12.67 3.18
N ALA A 35 3.10 11.54 3.49
CA ALA A 35 2.31 10.80 2.51
C ALA A 35 0.95 11.46 2.28
N THR A 36 0.48 11.40 1.03
CA THR A 36 -0.85 11.87 0.62
C THR A 36 -1.67 10.69 0.14
N VAL A 37 -2.87 10.52 0.67
CA VAL A 37 -3.77 9.40 0.39
C VAL A 37 -5.03 9.97 -0.26
N LEU A 38 -5.32 9.58 -1.50
CA LEU A 38 -6.55 10.00 -2.18
C LEU A 38 -7.79 9.36 -1.52
N CYS A 39 -8.91 10.08 -1.56
CA CYS A 39 -10.20 9.61 -1.07
C CYS A 39 -10.72 8.37 -1.82
N GLY A 40 -11.54 7.57 -1.15
CA GLY A 40 -12.22 6.42 -1.77
C GLY A 40 -11.35 5.19 -1.93
N ILE A 41 -10.18 5.16 -1.28
CA ILE A 41 -9.27 4.02 -1.32
C ILE A 41 -9.24 3.29 0.03
N THR A 42 -8.82 2.05 -0.03
CA THR A 42 -8.55 1.20 1.13
C THR A 42 -7.05 0.97 1.30
N VAL A 43 -6.53 1.31 2.47
CA VAL A 43 -5.19 0.90 2.92
C VAL A 43 -5.35 -0.39 3.72
N GLY A 44 -4.83 -1.49 3.18
CA GLY A 44 -4.94 -2.86 3.70
C GLY A 44 -4.37 -3.05 5.10
N SER A 45 -4.78 -4.15 5.76
CA SER A 45 -4.30 -4.47 7.10
C SER A 45 -2.79 -4.67 7.08
N TYR A 46 -2.08 -4.06 8.03
CA TYR A 46 -0.62 -4.09 8.13
C TYR A 46 0.13 -3.60 6.89
N ALA A 47 -0.55 -2.89 5.97
CA ALA A 47 0.11 -2.25 4.84
C ALA A 47 1.05 -1.12 5.32
N MET A 48 2.01 -0.76 4.48
CA MET A 48 2.95 0.32 4.75
C MET A 48 3.05 1.25 3.55
N VAL A 49 2.66 2.50 3.78
CA VAL A 49 2.84 3.60 2.83
C VAL A 49 4.14 4.30 3.18
N ALA A 50 5.09 4.36 2.25
CA ALA A 50 6.36 5.04 2.50
C ALA A 50 6.20 6.56 2.64
N ALA A 51 7.21 7.19 3.23
CA ALA A 51 7.25 8.64 3.36
C ALA A 51 7.20 9.32 1.97
N GLY A 52 6.45 10.43 1.88
CA GLY A 52 6.28 11.18 0.63
C GLY A 52 5.48 10.50 -0.47
N ALA A 53 4.89 9.32 -0.23
CA ALA A 53 4.14 8.61 -1.25
C ALA A 53 2.78 9.27 -1.54
N VAL A 54 2.35 9.27 -2.81
CA VAL A 54 1.01 9.74 -3.22
C VAL A 54 0.16 8.54 -3.63
N VAL A 55 -0.69 8.07 -2.72
CA VAL A 55 -1.46 6.83 -2.88
C VAL A 55 -2.72 7.09 -3.68
N THR A 56 -2.75 6.56 -4.92
CA THR A 56 -3.83 6.78 -5.89
C THR A 56 -4.72 5.54 -6.11
N SER A 57 -4.45 4.43 -5.43
CA SER A 57 -5.20 3.17 -5.55
C SER A 57 -5.08 2.35 -4.28
N ASP A 58 -5.98 1.38 -4.10
CA ASP A 58 -5.99 0.49 -2.94
C ASP A 58 -4.63 -0.17 -2.72
N VAL A 59 -4.24 -0.24 -1.45
CA VAL A 59 -3.03 -0.92 -0.99
C VAL A 59 -3.45 -2.26 -0.40
N PRO A 60 -2.92 -3.39 -0.89
CA PRO A 60 -3.31 -4.69 -0.35
C PRO A 60 -2.80 -4.88 1.07
N ASN A 61 -3.32 -5.91 1.76
CA ASN A 61 -2.84 -6.30 3.08
C ASN A 61 -1.32 -6.55 3.01
N HIS A 62 -0.59 -6.09 4.02
CA HIS A 62 0.86 -6.15 4.06
C HIS A 62 1.58 -5.43 2.90
N GLY A 63 0.89 -4.76 1.99
CA GLY A 63 1.49 -4.12 0.82
C GLY A 63 2.43 -2.99 1.20
N LEU A 64 3.60 -2.94 0.57
CA LEU A 64 4.56 -1.83 0.68
C LEU A 64 4.47 -0.97 -0.58
N VAL A 65 4.00 0.28 -0.43
CA VAL A 65 3.88 1.22 -1.55
C VAL A 65 4.81 2.42 -1.41
N VAL A 66 5.39 2.85 -2.53
CA VAL A 66 6.37 3.96 -2.59
C VAL A 66 6.14 4.86 -3.80
N GLY A 67 6.58 6.12 -3.73
CA GLY A 67 6.62 7.04 -4.86
C GLY A 67 5.34 7.84 -5.11
N SER A 68 5.35 8.64 -6.17
CA SER A 68 4.23 9.49 -6.61
C SER A 68 4.09 9.39 -8.13
N PRO A 69 3.04 8.73 -8.66
CA PRO A 69 2.01 7.98 -7.91
C PRO A 69 2.59 6.73 -7.24
N ALA A 70 2.01 6.33 -6.11
CA ALA A 70 2.50 5.21 -5.32
C ALA A 70 2.37 3.89 -6.08
N ARG A 71 3.39 3.04 -5.96
CA ARG A 71 3.48 1.72 -6.59
C ARG A 71 3.80 0.65 -5.56
N LEU A 72 3.16 -0.51 -5.70
CA LEU A 72 3.38 -1.69 -4.89
C LEU A 72 4.72 -2.33 -5.26
N VAL A 73 5.70 -2.22 -4.36
CA VAL A 73 7.08 -2.69 -4.60
C VAL A 73 7.45 -3.93 -3.79
N GLY A 74 6.58 -4.34 -2.87
CA GLY A 74 6.78 -5.52 -2.04
C GLY A 74 5.73 -5.65 -0.96
N PHE A 75 6.05 -6.43 0.07
CA PHE A 75 5.20 -6.65 1.24
C PHE A 75 6.02 -6.48 2.53
N VAL A 76 5.35 -6.16 3.64
CA VAL A 76 5.95 -6.00 4.97
C VAL A 76 5.39 -7.03 5.95
N CYS A 77 6.23 -7.45 6.89
CA CYS A 77 5.80 -8.31 7.99
C CYS A 77 4.98 -7.53 9.04
N PHE A 78 4.30 -8.26 9.92
CA PHE A 78 3.71 -7.72 11.15
C PHE A 78 4.71 -6.93 12.02
N CYS A 79 6.01 -7.19 11.93
CA CYS A 79 7.05 -6.43 12.62
C CYS A 79 7.50 -5.15 11.88
N GLY A 80 6.88 -4.83 10.73
CA GLY A 80 7.17 -3.65 9.91
C GLY A 80 8.36 -3.80 8.97
N ARG A 81 9.13 -4.90 9.03
CA ARG A 81 10.27 -5.12 8.13
C ARG A 81 9.82 -5.65 6.76
N PRO A 82 10.46 -5.23 5.65
CA PRO A 82 10.19 -5.78 4.32
C PRO A 82 10.42 -7.29 4.23
N LEU A 83 9.54 -7.98 3.51
CA LEU A 83 9.65 -9.40 3.20
C LEU A 83 10.49 -9.57 1.92
N ALA A 84 11.80 -9.65 2.09
CA ALA A 84 12.77 -9.71 0.98
C ALA A 84 13.13 -11.14 0.55
N GLU A 85 12.88 -12.14 1.40
CA GLU A 85 13.21 -13.54 1.10
C GLU A 85 12.29 -14.13 0.03
N LYS A 86 12.78 -15.17 -0.65
CA LYS A 86 12.01 -15.88 -1.67
C LYS A 86 10.77 -16.51 -1.03
N PRO A 87 9.55 -16.18 -1.47
CA PRO A 87 8.35 -16.78 -0.91
C PRO A 87 8.10 -18.18 -1.45
N LEU A 88 7.25 -18.92 -0.75
CA LEU A 88 6.60 -20.12 -1.26
C LEU A 88 5.40 -19.69 -2.12
N LEU A 89 5.37 -20.18 -3.36
CA LEU A 89 4.29 -19.91 -4.30
C LEU A 89 3.26 -21.03 -4.24
N LEU A 90 2.05 -20.71 -3.78
CA LEU A 90 0.88 -21.59 -3.86
C LEU A 90 -0.07 -21.08 -4.95
N GLU A 91 -1.15 -21.81 -5.18
CA GLU A 91 -2.12 -21.55 -6.26
C GLU A 91 -2.84 -20.20 -6.04
N GLU A 92 -3.42 -20.00 -4.85
CA GLU A 92 -4.21 -18.80 -4.54
C GLU A 92 -3.44 -17.78 -3.67
N GLU A 93 -2.35 -18.20 -3.04
CA GLU A 93 -1.59 -17.37 -2.09
C GLU A 93 -0.08 -17.50 -2.26
N VAL A 94 0.63 -16.52 -1.73
CA VAL A 94 2.09 -16.46 -1.66
C VAL A 94 2.47 -16.30 -0.20
N VAL A 95 3.26 -17.25 0.30
CA VAL A 95 3.63 -17.31 1.72
C VAL A 95 5.06 -16.85 1.88
N TYR A 96 5.24 -15.79 2.66
CA TYR A 96 6.55 -15.30 3.08
C TYR A 96 6.84 -15.72 4.51
N ARG A 97 8.10 -16.06 4.78
CA ARG A 97 8.62 -16.16 6.15
C ARG A 97 9.52 -14.96 6.41
N CYS A 98 9.28 -14.26 7.52
CA CYS A 98 10.07 -13.10 7.87
C CYS A 98 11.41 -13.53 8.49
N SER A 99 12.53 -13.13 7.87
CA SER A 99 13.89 -13.37 8.36
C SER A 99 14.17 -12.77 9.74
N SER A 100 13.43 -11.73 10.12
CA SER A 100 13.66 -11.00 11.38
C SER A 100 12.89 -11.54 12.57
N CYS A 101 11.67 -12.02 12.38
CA CYS A 101 10.80 -12.41 13.50
C CYS A 101 10.22 -13.81 13.34
N GLY A 102 10.53 -14.50 12.26
CA GLY A 102 10.10 -15.87 11.99
C GLY A 102 8.62 -16.03 11.61
N ARG A 103 7.80 -14.98 11.71
CA ARG A 103 6.37 -15.05 11.38
C ARG A 103 6.13 -15.27 9.90
N GLU A 104 5.08 -16.00 9.61
CA GLU A 104 4.58 -16.20 8.25
C GLU A 104 3.55 -15.12 7.89
N VAL A 105 3.62 -14.66 6.64
CA VAL A 105 2.70 -13.69 6.06
C VAL A 105 2.20 -14.26 4.75
N LYS A 106 0.87 -14.35 4.65
CA LYS A 106 0.16 -14.81 3.46
C LYS A 106 -0.35 -13.59 2.71
N VAL A 107 -0.07 -13.53 1.41
CA VAL A 107 -0.58 -12.50 0.50
C VAL A 107 -1.27 -13.18 -0.67
N SER A 108 -2.24 -12.52 -1.29
CA SER A 108 -2.95 -13.11 -2.42
C SER A 108 -2.03 -13.27 -3.64
N ARG A 109 -2.29 -14.27 -4.47
CA ARG A 109 -1.55 -14.47 -5.72
C ARG A 109 -1.66 -13.26 -6.65
N SER A 110 -2.86 -12.68 -6.74
CA SER A 110 -3.14 -11.51 -7.58
C SER A 110 -2.37 -10.26 -7.13
N ASP A 111 -2.25 -10.02 -5.82
CA ASP A 111 -1.47 -8.90 -5.30
C ASP A 111 0.03 -9.09 -5.54
N TYR A 112 0.52 -10.33 -5.42
CA TYR A 112 1.91 -10.66 -5.74
C TYR A 112 2.22 -10.39 -7.22
N GLU A 113 1.33 -10.79 -8.13
CA GLU A 113 1.47 -10.52 -9.57
C GLU A 113 1.38 -9.03 -9.90
N ARG A 114 0.48 -8.29 -9.23
CA ARG A 114 0.41 -6.84 -9.31
C ARG A 114 1.74 -6.20 -8.90
N MET A 115 2.32 -6.63 -7.78
CA MET A 115 3.63 -6.17 -7.31
C MET A 115 4.73 -6.41 -8.36
N LEU A 116 4.78 -7.60 -8.96
CA LEU A 116 5.77 -7.90 -10.01
C LEU A 116 5.65 -6.97 -11.22
N LYS A 117 4.42 -6.61 -11.63
CA LYS A 117 4.17 -5.68 -12.73
C LYS A 117 4.59 -4.25 -12.37
N GLU A 118 4.17 -3.77 -11.20
CA GLU A 118 4.43 -2.38 -10.76
C GLU A 118 5.91 -2.13 -10.44
N ARG A 119 6.60 -3.13 -9.86
CA ARG A 119 8.03 -3.03 -9.51
C ARG A 119 8.95 -2.90 -10.73
N GLN A 120 8.55 -3.43 -11.89
CA GLN A 120 9.30 -3.27 -13.15
C GLN A 120 9.23 -1.83 -13.67
N ILE A 121 8.11 -1.15 -13.43
CA ILE A 121 7.88 0.25 -13.86
C ILE A 121 8.65 1.24 -12.96
N SER A 122 8.85 0.91 -11.69
CA SER A 122 9.50 1.78 -10.71
C SER A 122 11.03 1.78 -10.76
N LYS A 123 11.67 0.97 -11.62
CA LYS A 123 13.13 1.04 -11.78
C LYS A 123 13.48 2.32 -12.58
N PRO A 124 14.39 3.18 -12.09
CA PRO A 124 14.87 4.29 -12.89
C PRO A 124 15.50 3.76 -14.18
N ARG A 125 15.24 4.45 -15.29
CA ARG A 125 15.91 4.19 -16.57
C ARG A 125 17.39 4.52 -16.46
#